data_AF-A0AAF0LIQ5-F1
#
_entry.id   AF-A0AAF0LIQ5-F1
#
_cell.length_a   1.000
_cell.length_b   1.000
_cell.length_c   1.000
_cell.angle_alpha   90.00
_cell.angle_beta   90.00
_cell.angle_gamma   90.00
#
_symmetry.space_group_name_H-M   'P 1'
#
loop_
_entity.id
_entity.type
_entity.pdbx_description
1 polymer ?
#
loop_
_entity_poly.entity_id
_entity_poly.type
_entity_poly.pdbx_seq_one_letter_code
_entity_poly.pdbx_strand_id
1 'polypeptide(L)'
;MAKVVVAAPVDALPELLRAAVRTVAGATLIEVRPDGALVGRRSNFALGSETTRFTFSARPDGSSEVTAEATNGGSIASTALLGSNFTRGALLENGRAVLNALAQNARDPSH
;
A
#
# COMPACT_ATOMS: atom_id res chain seq x y z
N MET A 1 -6.39 8.51 6.00
CA MET A 1 -6.43 7.77 4.72
C MET A 1 -5.59 8.53 3.71
N ALA A 2 -4.67 7.86 3.01
CA ALA A 2 -3.92 8.48 1.91
C ALA A 2 -4.55 8.06 0.57
N LYS A 3 -4.44 8.91 -0.45
CA LYS A 3 -4.98 8.61 -1.77
C LYS A 3 -4.12 9.20 -2.87
N VAL A 4 -4.20 8.60 -4.06
CA VAL A 4 -3.57 9.11 -5.28
C VAL A 4 -4.54 8.97 -6.45
N VAL A 5 -4.45 9.88 -7.40
CA VAL A 5 -5.19 9.80 -8.67
C VAL A 5 -4.20 9.41 -9.75
N VAL A 6 -4.56 8.38 -10.50
CA VAL A 6 -3.74 7.74 -11.53
C VAL A 6 -4.44 7.93 -12.86
N ALA A 7 -3.73 8.43 -13.87
CA ALA A 7 -4.23 8.58 -15.23
C ALA A 7 -4.25 7.21 -15.96
N ALA A 8 -4.97 6.24 -15.39
CA ALA A 8 -5.12 4.90 -15.92
C ALA A 8 -6.54 4.39 -15.63
N PRO A 9 -7.12 3.54 -16.50
CA PRO A 9 -8.40 2.91 -16.23
C PRO A 9 -8.31 1.96 -15.03
N VAL A 10 -9.43 1.73 -14.35
CA VAL A 10 -9.49 0.95 -13.11
C VAL A 10 -8.99 -0.49 -13.32
N ASP A 11 -9.25 -1.07 -14.49
CA ASP A 11 -8.80 -2.43 -14.86
C ASP A 11 -7.28 -2.57 -14.98
N ALA A 12 -6.55 -1.46 -15.18
CA ALA A 12 -5.08 -1.46 -15.21
C ALA A 12 -4.45 -1.33 -13.82
N LEU A 13 -5.20 -0.89 -12.82
CA LEU A 13 -4.67 -0.66 -11.46
C LEU A 13 -4.12 -1.92 -10.78
N PRO A 14 -4.71 -3.13 -10.92
CA PRO A 14 -4.12 -4.36 -10.41
C PRO A 14 -2.66 -4.58 -10.83
N GLU A 15 -2.35 -4.40 -12.13
CA GLU A 15 -1.00 -4.59 -12.66
C GLU A 15 -0.05 -3.46 -12.27
N LEU A 16 -0.53 -2.21 -12.32
CA LEU A 16 0.26 -1.06 -11.87
C LEU A 16 0.61 -1.16 -10.38
N LEU A 17 -0.32 -1.63 -9.55
CA LEU A 17 -0.06 -1.86 -8.13
C LEU A 17 0.90 -3.02 -7.91
N ARG A 18 0.79 -4.12 -8.66
CA ARG A 18 1.78 -5.22 -8.62
C ARG A 18 3.19 -4.70 -8.92
N ALA A 19 3.34 -3.87 -9.95
CA ALA A 19 4.62 -3.25 -10.28
C ALA A 19 5.12 -2.34 -9.14
N ALA A 20 4.25 -1.51 -8.57
CA ALA A 20 4.60 -0.61 -7.47
C ALA A 20 5.03 -1.36 -6.20
N VAL A 21 4.37 -2.48 -5.88
CA VAL A 21 4.74 -3.29 -4.70
C VAL A 21 6.11 -3.94 -4.88
N ARG A 22 6.46 -4.39 -6.10
CA ARG A 22 7.79 -4.96 -6.39
C ARG A 22 8.93 -3.96 -6.19
N THR A 23 8.68 -2.66 -6.37
CA THR A 23 9.70 -1.61 -6.17
C THR A 23 9.85 -1.18 -4.71
N VAL A 24 8.93 -1.60 -3.82
CA VAL A 24 8.95 -1.22 -2.39
C VAL A 24 9.53 -2.37 -1.56
N ALA A 25 10.74 -2.17 -1.06
CA ALA A 25 11.43 -3.17 -0.24
C ALA A 25 10.61 -3.55 1.01
N GLY A 26 10.42 -4.86 1.21
CA GLY A 26 9.68 -5.40 2.36
C GLY A 26 8.15 -5.32 2.24
N ALA A 27 7.61 -4.73 1.17
CA ALA A 27 6.19 -4.88 0.84
C ALA A 27 5.95 -6.25 0.21
N THR A 28 4.82 -6.85 0.52
CA THR A 28 4.39 -8.14 -0.02
C THR A 28 2.93 -8.04 -0.39
N LEU A 29 2.63 -8.38 -1.64
CA LEU A 29 1.25 -8.45 -2.10
C LEU A 29 0.58 -9.68 -1.49
N ILE A 30 -0.50 -9.47 -0.74
CA ILE A 30 -1.26 -10.56 -0.11
C ILE A 30 -2.39 -10.98 -1.05
N GLU A 31 -3.17 -10.00 -1.53
CA GLU A 31 -4.33 -10.24 -2.37
C GLU A 31 -4.47 -9.08 -3.36
N VAL A 32 -4.91 -9.38 -4.58
CA VAL A 32 -5.33 -8.38 -5.56
C VAL A 32 -6.66 -8.78 -6.15
N ARG A 33 -7.57 -7.81 -6.17
CA ARG A 33 -8.91 -7.89 -6.71
C ARG A 33 -9.10 -6.78 -7.75
N PRO A 34 -10.14 -6.86 -8.60
CA PRO A 34 -10.46 -5.78 -9.53
C PRO A 34 -10.80 -4.45 -8.84
N ASP A 35 -11.32 -4.49 -7.62
CA ASP A 35 -11.78 -3.34 -6.84
C ASP A 35 -10.76 -2.87 -5.77
N GLY A 36 -9.62 -3.54 -5.65
CA GLY A 36 -8.63 -3.20 -4.63
C GLY A 36 -7.57 -4.26 -4.40
N ALA A 37 -6.76 -4.08 -3.37
CA ALA A 37 -5.71 -5.02 -3.01
C ALA A 37 -5.37 -4.97 -1.53
N LEU A 38 -4.74 -6.03 -1.04
CA LEU A 38 -4.14 -6.09 0.29
C LEU A 38 -2.62 -6.25 0.13
N VAL A 39 -1.87 -5.36 0.77
CA VAL A 39 -0.41 -5.37 0.80
C VAL A 39 0.05 -5.45 2.23
N GLY A 40 0.80 -6.48 2.55
CA GLY A 40 1.47 -6.66 3.83
C GLY A 40 2.89 -6.09 3.82
N ARG A 41 3.42 -5.85 5.01
CA ARG A 41 4.85 -5.75 5.28
C ARG A 41 5.24 -6.90 6.19
N ARG A 42 6.17 -7.74 5.74
CA ARG A 42 6.80 -8.72 6.61
C ARG A 42 8.01 -8.08 7.29
N SER A 43 7.78 -7.49 8.46
CA SER A 43 8.85 -7.22 9.41
C SER A 43 9.25 -8.57 10.02
N ASN A 44 10.54 -8.81 10.28
CA ASN A 44 11.06 -10.11 10.77
C ASN A 44 10.17 -10.71 11.87
N PHE A 45 10.03 -12.04 11.87
CA PHE A 45 9.08 -12.92 12.60
C PHE A 45 8.72 -12.56 14.07
N ALA A 46 9.45 -11.65 14.71
CA ALA A 46 9.24 -11.14 16.06
C ALA A 46 8.54 -9.75 16.15
N LEU A 47 8.33 -9.05 15.03
CA LEU A 47 7.80 -7.70 14.94
C LEU A 47 6.58 -7.71 14.02
N GLY A 48 5.43 -7.24 14.49
CA GLY A 48 4.10 -7.47 13.90
C GLY A 48 3.99 -7.30 12.38
N SER A 49 3.02 -8.00 11.79
CA SER A 49 2.66 -7.83 10.38
C SER A 49 1.76 -6.61 10.23
N GLU A 50 2.19 -5.66 9.41
CA GLU A 50 1.38 -4.51 9.02
C GLU A 50 0.70 -4.81 7.68
N THR A 51 -0.61 -4.62 7.58
CA THR A 51 -1.37 -4.78 6.33
C THR A 51 -2.07 -3.48 5.97
N THR A 52 -2.01 -3.16 4.67
CA THR A 52 -2.63 -1.99 4.04
C THR A 52 -3.65 -2.48 3.02
N ARG A 53 -4.87 -1.97 3.10
CA ARG A 53 -5.89 -2.11 2.06
C ARG A 53 -5.83 -0.96 1.09
N PHE A 54 -5.81 -1.30 -0.19
CA PHE A 54 -5.95 -0.39 -1.31
C PHE A 54 -7.33 -0.59 -1.91
N THR A 55 -8.05 0.49 -2.17
CA THR A 55 -9.35 0.50 -2.84
C THR A 55 -9.25 1.29 -4.12
N PHE A 56 -9.79 0.75 -5.20
CA PHE A 56 -9.77 1.35 -6.53
C PHE A 56 -11.14 1.91 -6.88
N SER A 57 -11.17 3.17 -7.34
CA SER A 57 -12.40 3.85 -7.75
C SER A 57 -12.19 4.53 -9.10
N ALA A 58 -12.98 4.17 -10.09
CA ALA A 58 -13.00 4.87 -11.37
C ALA A 58 -13.54 6.30 -11.18
N ARG A 59 -12.99 7.26 -11.93
CA ARG A 59 -13.45 8.64 -11.97
C ARG A 59 -14.09 8.97 -13.33
N PRO A 60 -14.99 9.97 -13.40
CA PRO A 60 -15.69 10.32 -14.63
C PRO A 60 -14.78 10.82 -15.77
N ASP A 61 -13.57 11.28 -15.42
CA ASP A 61 -12.57 11.79 -16.36
C ASP A 61 -11.70 10.69 -16.99
N GLY A 62 -12.03 9.41 -16.74
CA GLY A 62 -11.26 8.26 -17.23
C GLY A 62 -10.00 7.95 -16.39
N SER A 63 -9.74 8.73 -15.34
CA SER A 63 -8.70 8.42 -14.35
C SER A 63 -9.26 7.51 -13.25
N SER A 64 -8.37 7.00 -12.39
CA SER A 64 -8.77 6.19 -11.24
C SER A 64 -8.16 6.74 -9.95
N GLU A 65 -8.95 6.78 -8.87
CA GLU A 65 -8.49 7.08 -7.53
C GLU A 65 -8.13 5.77 -6.81
N VAL A 66 -6.95 5.75 -6.18
CA VAL A 66 -6.50 4.65 -5.32
C VAL A 66 -6.36 5.19 -3.91
N THR A 67 -7.12 4.62 -2.97
CA THR A 67 -7.10 4.98 -1.55
C THR A 67 -6.44 3.88 -0.74
N ALA A 68 -5.53 4.25 0.17
CA ALA A 68 -4.86 3.34 1.09
C ALA A 68 -5.33 3.54 2.54
N GLU A 69 -5.64 2.43 3.20
CA GLU A 69 -6.09 2.34 4.58
C GLU A 69 -5.32 1.26 5.35
N ALA A 70 -4.94 1.54 6.60
CA ALA A 70 -4.35 0.55 7.49
C ALA A 70 -5.41 -0.43 7.99
N THR A 71 -5.26 -1.73 7.75
CA THR A 71 -6.20 -2.74 8.25
C THR A 71 -5.82 -3.32 9.62
N ASN A 72 -4.57 -3.18 10.03
CA ASN A 72 -4.01 -3.71 11.27
C ASN A 72 -2.68 -3.01 11.59
N GLY A 73 -2.72 -2.06 12.52
CA GLY A 73 -1.52 -1.51 13.16
C GLY A 73 -1.36 -2.14 14.54
N GLY A 74 -0.92 -3.40 14.61
CA GLY A 74 -0.91 -4.17 15.86
C GLY A 74 0.30 -5.08 16.00
N SER A 75 1.33 -4.63 16.71
CA SER A 75 2.36 -5.51 17.25
C SER A 75 1.93 -6.01 18.64
N ILE A 76 1.78 -7.32 18.81
CA ILE A 76 1.75 -8.00 20.12
C ILE A 76 3.07 -8.74 20.35
N ALA A 77 4.17 -8.01 20.56
CA ALA A 77 5.44 -8.64 20.98
C ALA A 77 6.48 -7.69 21.59
N SER A 78 6.35 -6.37 21.45
CA SER A 78 7.48 -5.47 21.77
C SER A 78 7.20 -4.40 22.83
N THR A 79 5.98 -4.36 23.37
CA THR A 79 5.56 -3.35 24.36
C THR A 79 6.24 -3.49 25.74
N ALA A 80 7.19 -4.42 25.92
CA ALA A 80 7.86 -4.65 27.19
C ALA A 80 9.39 -4.48 27.18
N LEU A 81 10.06 -4.28 26.03
CA LEU A 81 11.54 -4.31 25.99
C LEU A 81 12.24 -3.12 25.33
N LEU A 82 11.55 -2.25 24.61
CA LEU A 82 12.16 -1.06 24.00
C LEU A 82 11.21 0.14 24.18
N GLY A 83 11.65 1.10 24.99
CA GLY A 83 10.88 2.29 25.32
C GLY A 83 10.29 2.97 24.08
N SER A 84 8.97 3.17 24.14
CA SER A 84 8.31 4.39 23.68
C SER A 84 8.70 4.89 22.28
N ASN A 85 8.29 4.20 21.20
CA ASN A 85 8.07 4.82 19.87
C ASN A 85 7.34 3.91 18.86
N PHE A 86 6.47 2.98 19.30
CA PHE A 86 5.55 2.31 18.38
C PHE A 86 4.33 3.21 18.14
N THR A 87 4.51 4.16 17.22
CA THR A 87 3.55 5.20 16.90
C THR A 87 2.25 4.58 16.36
N ARG A 88 1.18 4.69 17.13
CA ARG A 88 -0.24 4.53 16.74
C ARG A 88 -0.66 5.63 15.72
N GLY A 89 0.19 5.97 14.77
CA GLY A 89 0.05 7.15 13.91
C GLY A 89 0.89 7.14 12.65
N ALA A 90 1.61 6.06 12.35
CA ALA A 90 2.15 5.87 11.02
C ALA A 90 0.98 5.54 10.08
N LEU A 91 0.50 6.53 9.34
CA LEU A 91 -0.13 6.26 8.07
C LEU A 91 0.94 5.53 7.24
N LEU A 92 0.83 4.21 7.16
CA LEU A 92 1.87 3.24 6.79
C LEU A 92 2.87 3.82 5.79
N GLU A 93 4.12 4.04 6.20
CA GLU A 93 5.20 4.45 5.28
C GLU A 93 5.19 3.58 4.02
N ASN A 94 4.89 2.29 4.18
CA ASN A 94 4.70 1.35 3.09
C ASN A 94 3.49 1.66 2.20
N GLY A 95 2.31 1.95 2.78
CA GLY A 95 1.14 2.35 2.01
C GLY A 95 1.43 3.59 1.17
N ARG A 96 2.15 4.56 1.76
CA ARG A 96 2.55 5.79 1.06
C ARG A 96 3.66 5.54 0.02
N ALA A 97 4.64 4.69 0.31
CA ALA A 97 5.67 4.29 -0.65
C ALA A 97 5.07 3.58 -1.86
N VAL A 98 4.10 2.69 -1.65
CA VAL A 98 3.37 2.00 -2.72
C VAL A 98 2.52 2.99 -3.52
N LEU A 99 1.83 3.95 -2.89
CA LEU A 99 1.12 5.01 -3.61
C LEU A 99 2.06 5.88 -4.46
N ASN A 100 3.23 6.23 -3.94
CA ASN A 100 4.24 7.00 -4.68
C ASN A 100 4.80 6.21 -5.87
N ALA A 101 5.13 4.94 -5.67
CA ALA A 101 5.58 4.06 -6.75
C ALA A 101 4.48 3.85 -7.81
N LEU A 102 3.21 3.72 -7.38
CA LEU A 102 2.07 3.63 -8.28
C LEU A 102 1.93 4.91 -9.14
N ALA A 103 2.06 6.08 -8.52
CA ALA A 103 2.04 7.36 -9.23
C ALA A 103 3.17 7.46 -10.25
N GLN A 104 4.35 6.93 -9.92
CA GLN A 104 5.52 6.95 -10.79
C GLN A 104 5.34 6.00 -11.99
N ASN A 105 4.92 4.75 -11.76
CA ASN A 105 4.71 3.75 -12.81
C ASN A 105 3.62 4.17 -13.80
N ALA A 106 2.61 4.91 -13.34
CA ALA A 106 1.58 5.43 -14.23
C ALA A 106 2.02 6.64 -15.07
N ARG A 107 3.09 7.33 -14.66
CA ARG A 107 3.71 8.39 -15.45
C ARG A 107 4.73 7.85 -16.45
N ASP A 108 5.38 6.72 -16.13
CA ASP A 108 6.39 6.09 -16.96
C ASP A 108 6.11 4.58 -17.13
N PRO A 109 5.31 4.18 -18.15
CA PRO A 109 5.01 2.78 -18.39
C PRO A 109 6.16 1.99 -19.07
N SER A 110 7.39 2.52 -19.12
CA SER A 110 8.46 2.05 -20.04
C SER A 110 9.71 1.45 -19.37
N HIS A 111 9.60 0.86 -18.18
CA HIS A 111 10.68 0.09 -17.55
C HIS A 111 10.25 -1.34 -17.18
#